data_AF-A0A1H4S453-F1
#
_entry.id   AF-A0A1H4S453-F1
#
_cell.length_a   1.000
_cell.length_b   1.000
_cell.length_c   1.000
_cell.angle_alpha   90.00
_cell.angle_beta   90.00
_cell.angle_gamma   90.00
#
_symmetry.space_group_name_H-M   'P 1'
#
loop_
_entity.id
_entity.type
_entity.pdbx_description
1 polymer ?
#
loop_
_entity_poly.entity_id
_entity_poly.type
_entity_poly.pdbx_seq_one_letter_code
_entity_poly.pdbx_strand_id
1 'polypeptide(L)'
;MEQTSWPPEHSDALRQHLAERLSFSEIVKAINLKFRTAHTRNAAIGRARRMGLGGPDRPQPLLPATPPRLGRILKPRPVEPGSAALRRPTPALKAQEPPKLRCAEVEPRHLLLIELERGDCHYPYGGDADREAITFCGRPRCAGSSYCAPHFHLSRNPVAPPEREASDNAIWLRIVETA
;
A
#
# COMPACT_ATOMS: atom_id res chain seq x y z
N MET A 1 -17.39 17.71 -9.75
CA MET A 1 -17.07 16.48 -8.99
C MET A 1 -16.03 16.85 -7.95
N GLU A 2 -16.45 17.20 -6.73
CA GLU A 2 -15.54 17.52 -5.62
C GLU A 2 -15.82 16.55 -4.47
N GLN A 3 -15.14 15.41 -4.50
CA GLN A 3 -15.00 14.55 -3.32
C GLN A 3 -13.52 14.51 -2.93
N THR A 4 -12.99 15.68 -2.58
CA THR A 4 -11.72 15.71 -1.86
C THR A 4 -12.05 15.57 -0.38
N SER A 5 -11.67 14.43 0.20
CA SER A 5 -11.60 14.20 1.65
C SER A 5 -10.83 15.31 2.41
N TRP A 6 -10.15 16.21 1.70
CA TRP A 6 -9.48 17.41 2.18
C TRP A 6 -10.04 18.67 1.51
N PRO A 7 -10.98 19.37 2.16
CA PRO A 7 -11.39 20.73 1.80
C PRO A 7 -10.19 21.68 1.71
N PRO A 8 -10.28 22.74 0.87
CA PRO A 8 -9.22 23.74 0.74
C PRO A 8 -8.90 24.41 2.08
N GLU A 9 -9.90 24.67 2.92
CA GLU A 9 -9.73 25.31 4.23
C GLU A 9 -8.84 24.50 5.18
N HIS A 10 -8.97 23.17 5.16
CA HIS A 10 -8.11 22.29 5.94
C HIS A 10 -6.69 22.30 5.38
N SER A 11 -6.57 22.30 4.05
CA SER A 11 -5.29 22.30 3.34
C SER A 11 -4.48 23.57 3.66
N ASP A 12 -5.16 24.71 3.77
CA ASP A 12 -4.56 25.98 4.14
C ASP A 12 -4.16 26.02 5.62
N ALA A 13 -5.01 25.50 6.52
CA ALA A 13 -4.65 25.33 7.94
C ALA A 13 -3.43 24.41 8.11
N LEU A 14 -3.33 23.33 7.33
CA LEU A 14 -2.17 22.44 7.31
C LEU A 14 -0.89 23.18 6.85
N ARG A 15 -1.00 24.08 5.85
CA ARG A 15 0.12 24.90 5.39
C ARG A 15 0.58 25.90 6.46
N GLN A 16 -0.36 26.58 7.11
CA GLN A 16 -0.08 27.52 8.19
C GLN A 16 0.63 26.84 9.36
N HIS A 17 0.09 25.73 9.87
CA HIS A 17 0.69 25.05 11.01
C HIS A 17 2.05 24.38 10.68
N LEU A 18 2.30 24.05 9.41
CA LEU A 18 3.63 23.64 8.95
C LEU A 18 4.64 24.80 8.95
N ALA A 19 4.21 26.02 8.61
CA ALA A 19 5.04 27.22 8.71
C ALA A 19 5.39 27.53 10.18
N GLU A 20 4.46 27.28 11.10
CA GLU A 20 4.65 27.34 12.56
C GLU A 20 5.53 26.19 13.11
N ARG A 21 6.06 25.31 12.24
CA ARG A 21 6.93 24.16 12.57
C ARG A 21 6.30 23.11 13.51
N LEU A 22 4.98 23.10 13.67
CA LEU A 22 4.27 22.10 14.49
C LEU A 22 4.42 20.68 13.93
N SER A 23 4.41 19.66 14.80
CA SER A 23 4.46 18.27 14.37
C SER A 23 3.15 17.84 13.69
N PHE A 24 3.20 16.88 12.76
CA PHE A 24 1.97 16.40 12.09
C PHE A 24 0.88 15.88 13.04
N SER A 25 1.28 15.35 14.21
CA SER A 25 0.33 14.91 15.23
C SER A 25 -0.41 16.09 15.88
N GLU A 26 0.28 17.20 16.12
CA GLU A 26 -0.30 18.43 16.68
C GLU A 26 -1.16 19.15 15.65
N ILE A 27 -0.67 19.24 14.41
CA ILE A 27 -1.40 19.86 13.29
C ILE A 27 -2.76 19.18 13.11
N VAL A 28 -2.80 17.85 13.11
CA VAL A 28 -4.06 17.10 12.96
C VAL A 28 -4.99 17.33 14.15
N LYS A 29 -4.47 17.39 15.39
CA LYS A 29 -5.29 17.72 16.55
C LYS A 29 -5.93 19.11 16.41
N ALA A 30 -5.16 20.11 15.97
CA ALA A 30 -5.65 21.47 15.76
C ALA A 30 -6.71 21.54 14.64
N ILE A 31 -6.48 20.88 13.51
CA ILE A 31 -7.42 20.81 12.39
C ILE A 31 -8.71 20.08 12.79
N ASN A 32 -8.58 18.93 13.47
CA ASN A 32 -9.73 18.16 13.93
C ASN A 32 -10.57 18.94 14.95
N LEU A 33 -9.93 19.69 15.86
CA LEU A 33 -10.63 20.54 16.82
C LEU A 33 -11.34 21.72 16.13
N LYS A 34 -10.66 22.40 15.21
CA LYS A 34 -11.17 23.60 14.53
C LYS A 34 -12.33 23.28 13.58
N PHE A 35 -12.19 22.22 12.78
CA PHE A 35 -13.15 21.88 11.73
C PHE A 35 -14.05 20.70 12.09
N ARG A 36 -13.99 20.20 13.34
CA ARG A 36 -14.75 19.03 13.81
C ARG A 36 -14.62 17.83 12.87
N THR A 37 -13.41 17.56 12.44
CA THR A 37 -13.07 16.46 11.53
C THR A 37 -12.26 15.39 12.23
N ALA A 38 -12.14 14.22 11.59
CA ALA A 38 -11.43 13.07 12.11
C ALA A 38 -10.28 12.65 11.20
N HIS A 39 -9.39 13.58 10.85
CA HIS A 39 -8.18 13.25 10.10
C HIS A 39 -7.20 12.49 10.97
N THR A 40 -6.45 11.56 10.35
CA THR A 40 -5.37 10.84 11.01
C THR A 40 -4.03 11.50 10.70
N ARG A 41 -3.00 11.22 11.52
CA ARG A 41 -1.62 11.71 11.28
C ARG A 41 -1.14 11.38 9.85
N ASN A 42 -1.40 10.16 9.39
CA ASN A 42 -0.98 9.72 8.05
C ASN A 42 -1.76 10.42 6.94
N ALA A 43 -3.03 10.78 7.17
CA ALA A 43 -3.81 11.58 6.23
C ALA A 43 -3.17 12.96 6.01
N ALA A 44 -2.74 13.64 7.08
CA ALA A 44 -2.04 14.92 6.97
C ALA A 44 -0.66 14.81 6.32
N ILE A 45 0.12 13.76 6.62
CA ILE A 45 1.41 13.52 5.95
C ILE A 45 1.20 13.30 4.44
N GLY A 46 0.25 12.43 4.08
CA GLY A 46 -0.08 12.16 2.69
C GLY A 46 -0.57 13.40 1.95
N ARG A 47 -1.41 14.22 2.61
CA ARG A 47 -1.85 15.49 2.05
C ARG A 47 -0.69 16.47 1.87
N ALA A 48 0.17 16.65 2.87
CA ALA A 48 1.32 17.55 2.78
C ALA A 48 2.27 17.18 1.65
N ARG A 49 2.51 15.87 1.43
CA ARG A 49 3.31 15.38 0.30
C ARG A 49 2.67 15.73 -1.05
N ARG A 50 1.37 15.49 -1.22
CA ARG A 50 0.65 15.87 -2.46
C ARG A 50 0.62 17.38 -2.70
N MET A 51 0.72 18.19 -1.66
CA MET A 51 0.82 19.65 -1.75
C MET A 51 2.26 20.18 -1.93
N GLY A 52 3.27 19.29 -2.02
CA GLY A 52 4.67 19.70 -2.11
C GLY A 52 5.25 20.31 -0.83
N LEU A 53 4.53 20.25 0.29
CA LEU A 53 4.96 20.80 1.59
C LEU A 53 5.84 19.83 2.39
N GLY A 54 6.02 18.60 1.89
CA GLY A 54 6.91 17.59 2.44
C GLY A 54 8.27 17.61 1.74
N GLY A 55 9.01 18.71 1.85
CA GLY A 55 10.38 18.77 1.36
C GLY A 55 11.33 17.83 2.16
N PRO A 56 12.45 17.41 1.57
CA PRO A 56 13.51 16.66 2.26
C PRO A 56 14.14 17.46 3.43
N ASP A 57 13.89 18.77 3.46
CA ASP A 57 14.50 19.75 4.36
C ASP A 57 13.64 20.07 5.60
N ARG A 58 12.69 19.19 5.96
CA ARG A 58 12.15 19.24 7.31
C ARG A 58 13.21 18.61 8.22
N PRO A 59 13.77 19.35 9.19
CA PRO A 59 14.54 18.72 10.24
C PRO A 59 13.59 17.74 10.92
N GLN A 60 13.77 16.45 10.66
CA GLN A 60 13.38 15.48 11.67
C GLN A 60 14.13 15.93 12.93
N PRO A 61 13.48 15.95 14.11
CA PRO A 61 14.26 16.06 15.33
C PRO A 61 15.41 15.08 15.17
N LEU A 62 16.63 15.61 15.15
CA LEU A 62 17.86 14.83 15.09
C LEU A 62 17.96 14.10 16.43
N LEU A 63 17.04 13.18 16.68
CA LEU A 63 17.33 12.06 17.53
C LEU A 63 18.56 11.44 16.87
N PRO A 64 19.69 11.34 17.57
CA PRO A 64 20.87 10.71 17.02
C PRO A 64 20.41 9.40 16.38
N ALA A 65 20.67 9.25 15.09
CA ALA A 65 20.43 8.02 14.36
C ALA A 65 21.29 6.95 15.03
N THR A 66 20.74 6.38 16.09
CA THR A 66 21.33 5.24 16.75
C THR A 66 21.12 4.13 15.73
N PRO A 67 22.18 3.49 15.21
CA PRO A 67 21.98 2.28 14.42
C PRO A 67 21.05 1.36 15.23
N PRO A 68 20.12 0.61 14.62
CA PRO A 68 19.27 -0.29 15.37
C PRO A 68 20.19 -1.20 16.17
N ARG A 69 20.32 -0.93 17.48
CA ARG A 69 21.11 -1.75 18.37
C ARG A 69 20.33 -3.04 18.50
N LEU A 70 20.64 -4.00 17.64
CA LEU A 70 20.19 -5.39 17.73
C LEU A 70 20.56 -6.05 19.08
N GLY A 71 21.31 -5.36 19.95
CA GLY A 71 21.68 -5.80 21.30
C GLY A 71 20.85 -5.26 22.47
N ARG A 72 19.71 -4.57 22.29
CA ARG A 72 18.90 -4.05 23.42
C ARG A 72 17.63 -4.86 23.73
N ILE A 73 17.65 -6.17 23.49
CA ILE A 73 16.56 -7.09 23.90
C ILE A 73 16.85 -7.77 25.26
N LEU A 74 18.04 -7.61 25.84
CA LEU A 74 18.45 -8.36 27.06
C LEU A 74 18.71 -7.50 28.30
N LYS A 75 17.93 -6.43 28.53
CA LYS A 75 17.84 -5.89 29.90
C LYS A 75 16.38 -5.71 30.30
N PRO A 76 15.85 -6.57 31.18
CA PRO A 76 14.60 -6.29 31.86
C PRO A 76 14.75 -4.95 32.58
N ARG A 77 13.92 -3.97 32.19
CA ARG A 77 13.71 -2.79 33.02
C ARG A 77 12.96 -3.28 34.27
N PRO A 78 13.37 -2.91 35.50
CA PRO A 78 12.56 -3.19 36.67
C PRO A 78 11.16 -2.62 36.45
N VAL A 79 10.16 -3.50 36.47
CA VAL A 79 8.76 -3.13 36.39
C VAL A 79 8.34 -2.78 37.81
N GLU A 80 8.03 -1.51 38.06
CA GLU A 80 7.34 -1.09 39.28
C GLU A 80 6.04 -1.91 39.43
N PRO A 81 5.76 -2.49 40.62
CA PRO A 81 4.71 -3.47 40.85
C PRO A 81 3.30 -2.84 40.87
N GLY A 82 2.86 -2.23 39.76
CA GLY A 82 1.54 -1.60 39.65
C GLY A 82 0.89 -1.59 38.26
N SER A 83 1.57 -2.00 37.19
CA SER A 83 1.05 -1.89 35.81
C SER A 83 0.64 -3.21 35.14
N ALA A 84 0.60 -4.32 35.89
CA ALA A 84 0.29 -5.64 35.34
C ALA A 84 -1.21 -5.83 34.98
N ALA A 85 -2.11 -5.02 35.54
CA ALA A 85 -3.56 -5.24 35.45
C ALA A 85 -4.22 -4.86 34.11
N LEU A 86 -3.49 -4.27 33.15
CA LEU A 86 -4.05 -3.79 31.89
C LEU A 86 -3.44 -4.42 30.63
N ARG A 87 -2.65 -5.48 30.76
CA ARG A 87 -2.17 -6.22 29.58
C ARG A 87 -3.29 -7.10 29.05
N ARG A 88 -3.98 -6.62 28.00
CA ARG A 88 -4.79 -7.49 27.13
C ARG A 88 -3.93 -8.71 26.75
N PRO A 89 -4.47 -9.94 26.81
CA PRO A 89 -3.76 -11.10 26.31
C PRO A 89 -3.41 -10.87 24.84
N THR A 90 -2.13 -10.70 24.52
CA THR A 90 -1.66 -10.80 23.14
C THR A 90 -1.92 -12.24 22.70
N PRO A 91 -2.77 -12.48 21.68
CA PRO A 91 -2.95 -13.81 21.16
C PRO A 91 -1.58 -14.34 20.77
N ALA A 92 -1.26 -15.55 21.23
CA ALA A 92 -0.05 -16.22 20.78
C ALA A 92 -0.15 -16.34 19.26
N LEU A 93 0.74 -15.64 18.55
CA LEU A 93 0.86 -15.75 17.11
C LEU A 93 1.26 -17.20 16.84
N LYS A 94 0.31 -18.02 16.39
CA LYS A 94 0.58 -19.39 15.98
C LYS A 94 1.62 -19.30 14.87
N ALA A 95 2.75 -19.99 15.03
CA ALA A 95 3.72 -20.15 13.96
C ALA A 95 2.99 -20.79 12.78
N GLN A 96 2.72 -19.99 11.74
CA GLN A 96 2.17 -20.51 10.51
C GLN A 96 3.31 -21.19 9.76
N GLU A 97 3.08 -22.42 9.30
CA GLU A 97 4.01 -23.07 8.39
C GLU A 97 4.21 -22.17 7.15
N PRO A 98 5.45 -22.08 6.64
CA PRO A 98 5.71 -21.28 5.45
C PRO A 98 4.79 -21.77 4.32
N PRO A 99 4.08 -20.85 3.63
CA PRO A 99 3.15 -21.25 2.60
C PRO A 99 3.90 -22.02 1.51
N LYS A 100 3.37 -23.17 1.12
CA LYS A 100 3.89 -23.93 -0.02
C LYS A 100 3.76 -23.06 -1.27
N LEU A 101 4.88 -22.58 -1.79
CA LEU A 101 4.91 -21.78 -3.01
C LEU A 101 4.39 -22.63 -4.18
N ARG A 102 3.53 -22.03 -5.00
CA ARG A 102 3.03 -22.64 -6.22
C ARG A 102 3.94 -22.19 -7.34
N CYS A 103 4.50 -23.14 -8.08
CA CYS A 103 5.25 -22.86 -9.30
C CYS A 103 4.44 -23.44 -10.45
N ALA A 104 4.28 -22.67 -11.54
CA ALA A 104 3.80 -23.22 -12.79
C ALA A 104 5.02 -23.75 -13.57
N GLU A 105 4.97 -25.00 -14.01
CA GLU A 105 5.99 -25.56 -14.89
C GLU A 105 5.73 -25.06 -16.31
N VAL A 106 6.19 -23.84 -16.58
CA VAL A 106 5.99 -23.11 -17.84
C VAL A 106 7.34 -22.62 -18.31
N GLU A 107 7.70 -22.97 -19.55
CA GLU A 107 8.82 -22.35 -20.26
C GLU A 107 8.31 -21.10 -21.00
N PRO A 108 8.57 -19.87 -20.51
CA PRO A 108 8.08 -18.66 -21.15
C PRO A 108 8.93 -18.26 -22.35
N ARG A 109 8.34 -17.50 -23.27
CA ARG A 109 9.05 -16.91 -24.43
C ARG A 109 9.86 -15.66 -24.07
N HIS A 110 9.73 -15.15 -22.84
CA HIS A 110 10.42 -13.96 -22.34
C HIS A 110 10.30 -12.74 -23.26
N LEU A 111 9.07 -12.42 -23.68
CA LEU A 111 8.79 -11.26 -24.54
C LEU A 111 8.83 -9.96 -23.73
N LEU A 112 9.24 -8.86 -24.35
CA LEU A 112 9.07 -7.52 -23.79
C LEU A 112 7.62 -7.06 -23.90
N LEU A 113 7.26 -6.02 -23.15
CA LEU A 113 5.90 -5.44 -23.21
C LEU A 113 5.51 -5.00 -24.62
N ILE A 114 6.48 -4.50 -25.38
CA ILE A 114 6.28 -4.02 -26.76
C ILE A 114 6.13 -5.15 -27.79
N GLU A 115 6.53 -6.37 -27.44
CA GLU A 115 6.52 -7.54 -28.33
C GLU A 115 5.29 -8.43 -28.09
N LEU A 116 4.51 -8.17 -27.03
CA LEU A 116 3.32 -8.94 -26.68
C LEU A 116 2.17 -8.67 -27.65
N GLU A 117 1.62 -9.74 -28.22
CA GLU A 117 0.40 -9.66 -29.02
C GLU A 117 -0.86 -9.83 -28.15
N ARG A 118 -2.03 -9.42 -28.67
CA ARG A 118 -3.32 -9.56 -27.97
C ARG A 118 -3.67 -11.02 -27.60
N GLY A 119 -3.06 -11.99 -28.27
CA GLY A 119 -3.26 -13.42 -28.05
C GLY A 119 -2.35 -14.02 -26.97
N ASP A 120 -1.42 -13.24 -26.43
CA ASP A 120 -0.34 -13.77 -25.60
C ASP A 120 -0.64 -13.68 -24.10
N CYS A 121 0.06 -14.52 -23.34
CA CYS A 121 0.04 -14.58 -21.90
C CYS A 121 0.89 -13.45 -21.29
N HIS A 122 0.24 -12.58 -20.53
CA HIS A 122 0.85 -11.39 -19.90
C HIS A 122 1.43 -11.66 -18.50
N TYR A 123 1.76 -12.91 -18.17
CA TYR A 123 2.34 -13.23 -16.86
C TYR A 123 3.78 -12.69 -16.81
N PRO A 124 4.11 -11.82 -15.84
CA PRO A 124 5.42 -11.17 -15.75
C PRO A 124 6.47 -12.08 -15.09
N TYR A 125 7.72 -11.93 -15.53
CA TYR A 125 8.91 -12.57 -15.00
C TYR A 125 10.01 -11.54 -14.76
N GLY A 126 10.79 -11.74 -13.69
CA GLY A 126 11.85 -10.82 -13.26
C GLY A 126 11.33 -9.48 -12.77
N GLY A 127 12.23 -8.51 -12.64
CA GLY A 127 11.92 -7.17 -12.14
C GLY A 127 11.94 -7.07 -10.61
N ASP A 128 12.45 -8.08 -9.93
CA ASP A 128 12.57 -8.10 -8.47
C ASP A 128 13.80 -7.29 -8.01
N ALA A 129 14.79 -7.12 -8.89
CA ALA A 129 15.99 -6.32 -8.65
C ALA A 129 15.98 -4.99 -9.42
N ASP A 130 16.63 -3.98 -8.83
CA ASP A 130 16.85 -2.70 -9.49
C ASP A 130 17.57 -2.92 -10.83
N ARG A 131 16.95 -2.42 -11.92
CA ARG A 131 17.42 -2.52 -13.33
C ARG A 131 17.27 -3.89 -13.99
N GLU A 132 16.55 -4.83 -13.39
CA GLU A 132 16.15 -6.05 -14.09
C GLU A 132 14.97 -5.78 -15.02
N ALA A 133 15.06 -6.21 -16.28
CA ALA A 133 14.00 -6.02 -17.25
C ALA A 133 12.83 -6.98 -16.96
N ILE A 134 11.61 -6.45 -16.91
CA ILE A 134 10.40 -7.27 -16.82
C ILE A 134 10.15 -7.90 -18.19
N THR A 135 10.05 -9.22 -18.21
CA THR A 135 9.67 -10.00 -19.39
C THR A 135 8.34 -10.71 -19.16
N PHE A 136 7.72 -11.22 -20.23
CA PHE A 136 6.39 -11.81 -20.19
C PHE A 136 6.36 -13.19 -20.82
N CYS A 137 5.41 -14.01 -20.38
CA CYS A 137 5.29 -15.41 -20.80
C CYS A 137 5.14 -15.60 -22.33
N GLY A 138 4.30 -14.82 -23.00
CA GLY A 138 4.14 -14.89 -24.47
C GLY A 138 3.48 -16.16 -25.03
N ARG A 139 3.05 -17.11 -24.20
CA ARG A 139 2.29 -18.30 -24.65
C ARG A 139 0.85 -17.94 -25.00
N PRO A 140 0.15 -18.70 -25.87
CA PRO A 140 -1.26 -18.44 -26.18
C PRO A 140 -2.12 -18.38 -24.90
N ARG A 141 -2.90 -17.32 -24.76
CA ARG A 141 -3.82 -17.13 -23.63
C ARG A 141 -5.03 -18.05 -23.74
N CYS A 142 -5.60 -18.47 -22.61
CA CYS A 142 -6.90 -19.15 -22.62
C CYS A 142 -8.05 -18.14 -22.77
N ALA A 143 -9.18 -18.61 -23.31
CA ALA A 143 -10.35 -17.77 -23.53
C ALA A 143 -10.85 -17.15 -22.21
N GLY A 144 -11.17 -15.85 -22.24
CA GLY A 144 -11.60 -15.11 -21.06
C GLY A 144 -10.49 -14.77 -20.05
N SER A 145 -9.22 -15.03 -20.39
CA SER A 145 -8.07 -14.75 -19.54
C SER A 145 -7.00 -13.92 -20.28
N SER A 146 -6.15 -13.25 -19.51
CA SER A 146 -4.93 -12.60 -19.98
C SER A 146 -3.71 -13.52 -19.90
N TYR A 147 -3.90 -14.76 -19.45
CA TYR A 147 -2.85 -15.73 -19.16
C TYR A 147 -3.08 -17.06 -19.88
N CYS A 148 -2.01 -17.83 -20.10
CA CYS A 148 -2.10 -19.23 -20.50
C CYS A 148 -2.66 -20.08 -19.33
N ALA A 149 -3.13 -21.30 -19.61
CA ALA A 149 -3.80 -22.13 -18.60
C ALA A 149 -2.99 -22.32 -17.30
N PRO A 150 -1.67 -22.62 -17.33
CA PRO A 150 -0.90 -22.75 -16.09
C PRO A 150 -0.81 -21.45 -15.28
N HIS A 151 -0.56 -20.31 -15.95
CA HIS A 151 -0.50 -19.01 -15.29
C HIS A 151 -1.86 -18.54 -14.79
N PHE A 152 -2.94 -18.90 -15.47
CA PHE A 152 -4.30 -18.66 -14.99
C PHE A 152 -4.57 -19.38 -13.66
N HIS A 153 -4.16 -20.64 -13.54
CA HIS A 153 -4.30 -21.38 -12.28
C HIS A 153 -3.34 -20.90 -11.19
N LEU A 154 -2.18 -20.38 -11.57
CA LEU A 154 -1.22 -19.80 -10.63
C LEU A 154 -1.70 -18.45 -10.07
N SER A 155 -2.24 -17.58 -10.93
CA SER A 155 -2.65 -16.22 -10.56
C SER A 155 -3.97 -16.17 -9.80
N ARG A 156 -4.78 -17.23 -9.86
CA ARG A 156 -6.01 -17.35 -9.07
C ARG A 156 -5.68 -17.90 -7.69
N ASN A 157 -6.01 -17.14 -6.65
CA ASN A 157 -6.02 -17.65 -5.29
C ASN A 157 -7.21 -18.61 -5.14
N PRO A 158 -7.04 -19.92 -4.93
CA PRO A 158 -8.17 -20.84 -4.87
C PRO A 158 -8.86 -20.87 -3.49
N VAL A 159 -8.55 -19.94 -2.57
CA VAL A 159 -9.21 -19.89 -1.26
C VAL A 159 -9.52 -18.45 -0.86
N ALA A 160 -10.25 -17.74 -1.72
CA ALA A 160 -11.10 -16.66 -1.28
C ALA A 160 -12.33 -16.62 -2.20
N PRO A 161 -13.57 -16.69 -1.67
CA PRO A 161 -14.70 -16.23 -2.46
C PRO A 161 -14.39 -14.79 -2.92
N PRO A 162 -14.82 -14.38 -4.12
CA PRO A 162 -14.58 -13.03 -4.60
C PRO A 162 -15.11 -12.06 -3.54
N GLU A 163 -14.23 -11.30 -2.89
CA GLU A 163 -14.57 -10.32 -1.84
C GLU A 163 -15.39 -9.14 -2.38
N ARG A 164 -15.72 -9.20 -3.67
CA ARG A 164 -16.68 -8.37 -4.36
C ARG A 164 -17.68 -9.29 -5.04
N GLU A 165 -18.74 -9.63 -4.33
CA GLU A 165 -20.02 -9.77 -5.00
C GLU A 165 -20.20 -8.49 -5.81
N ALA A 166 -20.20 -8.63 -7.14
CA ALA A 166 -20.57 -7.54 -8.01
C ALA A 166 -21.97 -7.14 -7.56
N SER A 167 -22.06 -6.04 -6.82
CA SER A 167 -23.35 -5.40 -6.58
C SER A 167 -23.89 -5.14 -7.97
N ASP A 168 -25.10 -5.65 -8.25
CA ASP A 168 -25.85 -5.54 -9.51
C ASP A 168 -26.19 -4.09 -9.90
N ASN A 169 -25.27 -3.15 -9.71
CA ASN A 169 -25.28 -1.85 -10.36
C ASN A 169 -24.28 -1.91 -11.51
N ALA A 170 -24.77 -2.44 -12.64
CA ALA A 170 -24.14 -2.32 -13.94
C ALA A 170 -23.95 -0.82 -14.27
N ILE A 171 -22.75 -0.28 -13.98
CA ILE A 171 -22.32 1.00 -14.51
C ILE A 171 -21.97 0.75 -15.98
N TRP A 172 -22.96 0.89 -16.85
CA TRP A 172 -22.75 0.95 -18.29
C TRP A 172 -22.03 2.26 -18.63
N LEU A 173 -20.73 2.18 -18.90
CA LEU A 173 -20.00 3.27 -19.54
C LEU A 173 -20.45 3.33 -21.00
N ARG A 174 -21.36 4.26 -21.32
CA ARG A 174 -21.67 4.63 -22.71
C ARG A 174 -20.50 5.45 -23.26
N ILE A 175 -19.91 4.94 -24.34
CA ILE A 175 -19.01 5.70 -25.20
C ILE A 175 -19.86 6.77 -25.90
N VAL A 176 -19.55 8.04 -25.69
CA VAL A 176 -20.12 9.15 -26.46
C VAL A 176 -19.16 9.39 -27.63
N GLU A 177 -19.59 9.07 -28.84
CA GLU A 177 -18.91 9.50 -30.06
C GLU A 177 -19.15 10.99 -30.25
N THR A 178 -18.07 11.77 -30.34
CA THR A 178 -18.13 13.19 -30.70
C THR A 178 -18.09 13.31 -32.22
N ALA A 179 -19.15 13.87 -32.79
CA ALA A 179 -19.23 14.29 -34.20
C ALA A 179 -18.48 15.62 -34.42
#